data_AF-A0A7X9GWZ4-F1
#
_entry.id   AF-A0A7X9GWZ4-F1
#
_cell.length_a   1.000
_cell.length_b   1.000
_cell.length_c   1.000
_cell.angle_alpha   90.00
_cell.angle_beta   90.00
_cell.angle_gamma   90.00
#
_symmetry.space_group_name_H-M   'P 1'
#
loop_
_entity.id
_entity.type
_entity.pdbx_description
1 polymer ?
#
loop_
_entity_poly.entity_id
_entity_poly.type
_entity_poly.pdbx_seq_one_letter_code
_entity_poly.pdbx_strand_id
1 'polypeptide(L)'
;KWMELRRKCEEKDIILVGVIKDIKTSVIGEALRKDKSLEIEELFYDRELLYGKLEYGEAIAIHDIHGEKTKKAAEGFSSIFMRSSNAPTVIGMDILDSQRKYLEEMARLVLTLTPEDSRGVPLWIDIVDSEVKIPNQMLRGLLESYLDREILEMFFISERDKRTL
;
A
#
# COMPACT_ATOMS: atom_id res chain seq x y z
N LYS A 1 -9.51 14.21 12.32
CA LYS A 1 -9.08 12.84 12.69
C LYS A 1 -7.59 12.61 12.37
N TRP A 2 -7.12 12.80 11.12
CA TRP A 2 -5.69 12.66 10.77
C TRP A 2 -4.75 13.54 11.61
N MET A 3 -4.95 14.86 11.61
CA MET A 3 -4.12 15.80 12.39
C MET A 3 -4.10 15.50 13.89
N GLU A 4 -5.18 14.91 14.42
CA GLU A 4 -5.25 14.51 15.82
C GLU A 4 -4.39 13.27 16.10
N LEU A 5 -4.41 12.27 15.22
CA LEU A 5 -3.53 11.10 15.31
C LEU A 5 -2.06 11.53 15.22
N ARG A 6 -1.72 12.33 14.21
CA ARG A 6 -0.37 12.86 14.02
C ARG A 6 0.12 13.57 15.30
N ARG A 7 -0.65 14.53 15.80
CA ARG A 7 -0.31 15.27 17.02
C ARG A 7 -0.12 14.34 18.21
N LYS A 8 -1.01 13.36 18.41
CA LYS A 8 -0.88 12.39 19.51
C LYS A 8 0.36 11.51 19.39
N CYS A 9 0.72 11.11 18.17
CA CYS A 9 1.93 10.33 17.91
C CYS A 9 3.18 11.15 18.21
N GLU A 10 3.24 12.40 17.74
CA GLU A 10 4.36 13.31 17.98
C GLU A 10 4.50 13.67 19.48
N GLU A 11 3.40 13.98 20.17
CA GLU A 11 3.42 14.33 21.60
C GLU A 11 3.82 13.17 22.51
N LYS A 12 3.53 11.92 22.09
CA LYS A 12 3.79 10.72 22.88
C LYS A 12 5.01 9.94 22.42
N ASP A 13 5.77 10.45 21.46
CA ASP A 13 6.91 9.78 20.83
C ASP A 13 6.56 8.37 20.30
N ILE A 14 5.37 8.24 19.71
CA ILE A 14 4.90 7.01 19.07
C ILE A 14 5.23 7.08 17.59
N ILE A 15 6.05 6.15 17.11
CA ILE A 15 6.38 6.05 15.69
C ILE A 15 5.17 5.52 14.92
N LEU A 16 4.73 6.26 13.90
CA LEU A 16 3.60 5.89 13.06
C LEU A 16 4.10 5.37 11.71
N VAL A 17 3.90 4.08 11.44
CA VAL A 17 4.32 3.43 10.20
C VAL A 17 3.11 2.91 9.42
N GLY A 18 3.03 3.23 8.13
CA GLY A 18 2.11 2.62 7.18
C GLY A 18 2.86 1.71 6.21
N VAL A 19 2.31 0.54 5.91
CA VAL A 19 2.83 -0.39 4.89
C VAL A 19 1.78 -0.58 3.81
N ILE A 20 2.16 -0.40 2.55
CA ILE A 20 1.25 -0.39 1.39
C ILE A 20 1.75 -1.39 0.35
N LYS A 21 0.94 -2.41 0.05
CA LYS A 21 1.25 -3.36 -1.03
C LYS A 21 0.91 -2.81 -2.41
N ASP A 22 -0.27 -2.22 -2.56
CA ASP A 22 -0.77 -1.76 -3.86
C ASP A 22 -0.40 -0.29 -4.07
N ILE A 23 0.83 -0.07 -4.54
CA ILE A 23 1.34 1.26 -4.86
C ILE A 23 0.76 1.73 -6.20
N LYS A 24 0.06 2.87 -6.19
CA LYS A 24 -0.51 3.52 -7.37
C LYS A 24 0.08 4.90 -7.66
N THR A 25 1.21 5.21 -7.03
CA THR A 25 1.93 6.46 -7.28
C THR A 25 2.76 6.34 -8.55
N SER A 26 3.16 7.47 -9.11
CA SER A 26 3.95 7.58 -10.35
C SER A 26 5.17 8.48 -10.17
N VAL A 27 5.77 8.52 -8.97
CA VAL A 27 6.84 9.46 -8.62
C VAL A 27 8.10 9.23 -9.46
N ILE A 28 8.46 7.97 -9.70
CA ILE A 28 9.60 7.59 -10.54
C ILE A 28 9.27 7.86 -12.00
N GLY A 29 8.07 7.47 -12.46
CA GLY A 29 7.63 7.72 -13.83
C GLY A 29 7.66 9.21 -14.19
N GLU A 30 7.18 10.07 -13.28
CA GLU A 30 7.24 11.52 -13.42
C GLU A 30 8.67 12.07 -13.44
N ALA A 31 9.58 11.50 -12.63
CA ALA A 31 10.98 11.91 -12.59
C ALA A 31 11.68 11.58 -13.91
N LEU A 32 11.53 10.34 -14.39
CA LEU A 32 12.12 9.86 -15.65
C LEU A 32 11.58 10.63 -16.86
N ARG A 33 10.28 10.99 -16.85
CA ARG A 33 9.69 11.82 -17.91
C ARG A 33 10.29 13.23 -17.94
N LYS A 34 10.50 13.85 -16.77
CA LYS A 34 11.14 15.18 -16.68
C LYS A 34 12.58 15.16 -17.17
N ASP A 35 13.29 14.08 -16.88
CA ASP A 35 14.68 13.85 -17.31
C ASP A 35 14.80 13.46 -18.79
N LYS A 36 13.67 13.22 -19.49
CA LYS A 36 13.62 12.71 -20.88
C LYS A 36 14.34 11.36 -21.06
N SER A 37 14.47 10.60 -19.97
CA SER A 37 15.13 9.29 -19.94
C SER A 37 14.22 8.14 -20.39
N LEU A 38 12.91 8.39 -20.53
CA LEU A 38 11.95 7.46 -21.12
C LEU A 38 11.34 8.08 -22.37
N GLU A 39 11.46 7.38 -23.51
CA GLU A 39 10.78 7.73 -24.77
C GLU A 39 9.30 7.30 -24.80
N ILE A 40 8.75 6.90 -23.66
CA ILE A 40 7.37 6.41 -23.54
C ILE A 40 6.48 7.55 -23.04
N GLU A 41 5.41 7.86 -23.78
CA GLU A 41 4.43 8.89 -23.38
C GLU A 41 3.55 8.44 -22.19
N GLU A 42 3.37 7.13 -22.02
CA GLU A 42 2.57 6.55 -20.94
C GLU A 42 3.25 6.64 -19.58
N LEU A 43 2.46 7.03 -18.57
CA LEU A 43 2.88 7.12 -17.18
C LEU A 43 2.54 5.80 -16.46
N PHE A 44 3.55 4.97 -16.18
CA PHE A 44 3.39 3.76 -15.39
C PHE A 44 3.40 4.07 -13.88
N TYR A 45 2.74 3.24 -13.07
CA TYR A 45 2.91 3.35 -11.62
C TYR A 45 4.30 2.83 -11.19
N ASP A 46 4.74 3.33 -10.05
CA ASP A 46 6.04 3.02 -9.46
C ASP A 46 6.20 1.50 -9.22
N ARG A 47 5.07 0.81 -8.95
CA ARG A 47 5.06 -0.65 -8.77
C ARG A 47 5.48 -1.40 -10.03
N GLU A 48 4.95 -1.03 -11.19
CA GLU A 48 5.31 -1.66 -12.47
C GLU A 48 6.74 -1.28 -12.87
N LEU A 49 7.14 -0.02 -12.66
CA LEU A 49 8.50 0.45 -12.98
C LEU A 49 9.58 -0.25 -12.14
N LEU A 50 9.29 -0.54 -10.87
CA LEU A 50 10.21 -1.20 -9.94
C LEU A 50 10.12 -2.73 -9.96
N TYR A 51 9.29 -3.32 -10.82
CA TYR A 51 9.13 -4.78 -10.87
C TYR A 51 10.47 -5.48 -11.18
N GLY A 52 10.93 -6.29 -10.24
CA GLY A 52 12.19 -7.04 -10.33
C GLY A 52 13.44 -6.15 -10.37
N LYS A 53 13.36 -4.89 -9.93
CA LYS A 53 14.49 -3.93 -9.96
C LYS A 53 15.27 -3.84 -8.66
N LEU A 54 14.63 -4.12 -7.53
CA LEU A 54 15.29 -4.12 -6.22
C LEU A 54 15.71 -5.54 -5.84
N GLU A 55 16.88 -5.67 -5.22
CA GLU A 55 17.30 -6.90 -4.54
C GLU A 55 16.56 -7.06 -3.20
N TYR A 56 16.57 -8.28 -2.66
CA TYR A 56 15.94 -8.54 -1.36
C TYR A 56 16.60 -7.68 -0.26
N GLY A 57 15.76 -6.97 0.50
CA GLY A 57 16.19 -6.04 1.56
C GLY A 57 16.54 -4.64 1.06
N GLU A 58 16.59 -4.39 -0.25
CA GLU A 58 16.85 -3.04 -0.77
C GLU A 58 15.63 -2.13 -0.63
N ALA A 59 15.92 -0.84 -0.45
CA ALA A 59 14.93 0.22 -0.37
C ALA A 59 15.42 1.49 -1.07
N ILE A 60 14.49 2.24 -1.65
CA ILE A 60 14.70 3.56 -2.23
C ILE A 60 13.84 4.57 -1.48
N ALA A 61 14.46 5.60 -0.92
CA ALA A 61 13.71 6.70 -0.32
C ALA A 61 13.17 7.64 -1.38
N ILE A 62 11.87 7.93 -1.31
CA ILE A 62 11.18 8.77 -2.31
C ILE A 62 11.72 10.21 -2.31
N HIS A 63 12.14 10.70 -1.14
CA HIS A 63 12.80 12.00 -1.04
C HIS A 63 14.05 12.10 -1.93
N ASP A 64 14.78 11.01 -2.12
CA ASP A 64 16.01 11.04 -2.92
C ASP A 64 15.72 11.18 -4.42
N ILE A 65 14.46 10.97 -4.83
CA ILE A 65 14.00 11.11 -6.22
C ILE A 65 13.47 12.53 -6.50
N HIS A 66 12.65 13.09 -5.60
CA HIS A 66 11.90 14.33 -5.85
C HIS A 66 12.12 15.44 -4.81
N GLY A 67 12.96 15.22 -3.80
CA GLY A 67 13.07 16.08 -2.62
C GLY A 67 11.73 16.23 -1.89
N GLU A 68 11.48 17.40 -1.31
CA GLU A 68 10.23 17.72 -0.60
C GLU A 68 9.03 18.01 -1.52
N LYS A 69 9.18 17.87 -2.85
CA LYS A 69 8.16 18.27 -3.84
C LYS A 69 7.08 17.22 -4.12
N THR A 70 7.01 16.15 -3.34
CA THR A 70 6.01 15.09 -3.54
C THR A 70 4.69 15.41 -2.85
N LYS A 71 3.57 14.89 -3.37
CA LYS A 71 2.25 15.02 -2.70
C LYS A 71 2.28 14.49 -1.27
N LYS A 72 2.97 13.36 -1.05
CA LYS A 72 3.14 12.76 0.27
C LYS A 72 3.96 13.65 1.22
N ALA A 73 5.03 14.27 0.74
CA ALA A 73 5.79 15.24 1.53
C ALA A 73 4.94 16.46 1.91
N ALA A 74 4.12 16.97 0.98
CA ALA A 74 3.16 18.05 1.28
C ALA A 74 2.08 17.66 2.29
N GLU A 75 1.73 16.38 2.37
CA GLU A 75 0.83 15.80 3.38
C GLU A 75 1.55 15.44 4.69
N GLY A 76 2.86 15.66 4.76
CA GLY A 76 3.67 15.46 5.96
C GLY A 76 4.16 14.02 6.17
N PHE A 77 4.41 13.30 5.08
CA PHE A 77 4.96 11.95 5.11
C PHE A 77 6.35 11.88 4.49
N SER A 78 7.16 10.98 5.03
CA SER A 78 8.37 10.46 4.39
C SER A 78 8.13 9.02 3.99
N SER A 79 8.58 8.64 2.79
CA SER A 79 8.21 7.38 2.16
C SER A 79 9.40 6.67 1.55
N ILE A 80 9.35 5.34 1.54
CA ILE A 80 10.26 4.48 0.78
C ILE A 80 9.48 3.50 -0.08
N PHE A 81 10.12 3.01 -1.15
CA PHE A 81 9.80 1.73 -1.76
C PHE A 81 10.83 0.70 -1.28
N MET A 82 10.40 -0.51 -0.95
CA MET A 82 11.32 -1.57 -0.53
C MET A 82 10.89 -2.94 -1.01
N ARG A 83 11.85 -3.85 -1.16
CA ARG A 83 11.59 -5.27 -1.43
C ARG A 83 11.85 -6.09 -0.18
N SER A 84 10.78 -6.35 0.56
CA SER A 84 10.79 -7.05 1.86
C SER A 84 10.58 -8.57 1.75
N SER A 85 10.37 -9.10 0.55
CA SER A 85 10.21 -10.53 0.30
C SER A 85 10.81 -10.93 -1.05
N ASN A 86 10.86 -12.22 -1.35
CA ASN A 86 11.29 -12.75 -2.64
C ASN A 86 10.34 -12.40 -3.78
N ALA A 87 9.13 -11.88 -3.48
CA ALA A 87 8.23 -11.38 -4.50
C ALA A 87 8.93 -10.29 -5.35
N PRO A 88 8.75 -10.29 -6.68
CA PRO A 88 9.39 -9.32 -7.57
C PRO A 88 8.80 -7.90 -7.45
N THR A 89 7.68 -7.74 -6.74
CA THR A 89 7.03 -6.45 -6.52
C THR A 89 7.53 -5.79 -5.25
N VAL A 90 7.69 -4.47 -5.30
CA VAL A 90 7.98 -3.66 -4.12
C VAL A 90 6.73 -3.39 -3.27
N ILE A 91 6.95 -3.05 -2.00
CA ILE A 91 5.95 -2.43 -1.12
C ILE A 91 6.36 -0.98 -0.82
N GLY A 92 5.38 -0.16 -0.46
CA GLY A 92 5.59 1.18 0.05
C GLY A 92 5.59 1.17 1.58
N MET A 93 6.44 1.99 2.18
CA MET A 93 6.36 2.27 3.61
C MET A 93 6.38 3.78 3.83
N ASP A 94 5.44 4.27 4.63
CA ASP A 94 5.29 5.68 4.97
C ASP A 94 5.49 5.88 6.49
N ILE A 95 6.13 6.98 6.85
CA ILE A 95 6.27 7.48 8.23
C ILE A 95 5.95 8.98 8.24
N LEU A 96 5.69 9.57 9.39
CA LEU A 96 5.60 11.04 9.51
C LEU A 96 6.93 11.69 9.11
N ASP A 97 6.87 12.82 8.41
CA ASP A 97 8.04 13.63 8.03
C ASP A 97 8.89 14.04 9.26
N SER A 98 8.25 14.40 10.36
CA SER A 98 8.87 14.71 11.65
C SER A 98 9.63 13.52 12.26
N GLN A 99 9.31 12.29 11.84
CA GLN A 99 9.90 11.04 12.31
C GLN A 99 10.87 10.43 11.30
N ARG A 100 11.19 11.12 10.21
CA ARG A 100 12.03 10.64 9.10
C ARG A 100 13.37 10.00 9.53
N LYS A 101 13.96 10.44 10.64
CA LYS A 101 15.19 9.83 11.19
C LYS A 101 15.05 8.32 11.49
N TYR A 102 13.84 7.82 11.70
CA TYR A 102 13.57 6.40 11.95
C TYR A 102 13.23 5.60 10.70
N LEU A 103 13.23 6.21 9.50
CA LEU A 103 12.75 5.57 8.27
C LEU A 103 13.51 4.27 7.97
N GLU A 104 14.84 4.29 8.07
CA GLU A 104 15.68 3.11 7.82
C GLU A 104 15.49 2.04 8.91
N GLU A 105 15.34 2.45 10.17
CA GLU A 105 15.10 1.55 11.30
C GLU A 105 13.75 0.82 11.14
N MET A 106 12.71 1.56 10.75
CA MET A 106 11.39 0.99 10.52
C MET A 106 11.37 0.10 9.27
N ALA A 107 12.16 0.42 8.24
CA ALA A 107 12.33 -0.46 7.09
C ALA A 107 12.93 -1.82 7.50
N ARG A 108 13.96 -1.81 8.36
CA ARG A 108 14.54 -3.04 8.92
C ARG A 108 13.53 -3.84 9.72
N LEU A 109 12.69 -3.17 10.52
CA LEU A 109 11.63 -3.83 11.27
C LEU A 109 10.60 -4.48 10.33
N VAL A 110 10.15 -3.76 9.30
CA VAL A 110 9.23 -4.29 8.29
C VAL A 110 9.83 -5.49 7.59
N LEU A 111 11.10 -5.42 7.18
CA LEU A 111 11.82 -6.56 6.58
C LEU A 111 11.84 -7.76 7.53
N THR A 112 12.20 -7.55 8.80
CA THR A 112 12.30 -8.61 9.82
C THR A 112 10.97 -9.30 10.09
N LEU A 113 9.85 -8.56 10.03
CA LEU A 113 8.51 -9.08 10.28
C LEU A 113 7.83 -9.65 9.02
N THR A 114 8.47 -9.52 7.86
CA THR A 114 7.93 -10.00 6.57
C THR A 114 8.49 -11.39 6.27
N PRO A 115 7.65 -12.42 6.10
CA PRO A 115 8.15 -13.73 5.66
C PRO A 115 8.73 -13.64 4.24
N GLU A 116 9.87 -14.30 4.02
CA GLU A 116 10.63 -14.21 2.75
C GLU A 116 9.82 -14.65 1.54
N ASP A 117 9.00 -15.70 1.65
CA ASP A 117 8.17 -16.20 0.55
C ASP A 117 6.73 -15.65 0.59
N SER A 118 6.54 -14.49 1.22
CA SER A 118 5.26 -13.79 1.27
C SER A 118 5.07 -12.79 0.13
N ARG A 119 3.91 -12.15 0.14
CA ARG A 119 3.54 -11.05 -0.76
C ARG A 119 4.25 -9.71 -0.44
N GLY A 120 5.22 -9.68 0.46
CA GLY A 120 6.00 -8.49 0.83
C GLY A 120 5.45 -7.70 2.02
N VAL A 121 4.45 -8.19 2.73
CA VAL A 121 3.82 -7.47 3.84
C VAL A 121 4.12 -8.20 5.16
N PRO A 122 4.35 -7.48 6.28
CA PRO A 122 4.52 -8.10 7.59
C PRO A 122 3.41 -9.07 7.97
N LEU A 123 3.78 -10.23 8.54
CA LEU A 123 2.85 -11.32 8.84
C LEU A 123 1.66 -10.88 9.69
N TRP A 124 1.90 -10.02 10.69
CA TRP A 124 0.86 -9.55 11.60
C TRP A 124 -0.23 -8.72 10.91
N ILE A 125 0.11 -7.99 9.83
CA ILE A 125 -0.88 -7.25 9.04
C ILE A 125 -1.80 -8.24 8.33
N ASP A 126 -1.24 -9.32 7.76
CA ASP A 126 -2.04 -10.35 7.11
C ASP A 126 -2.93 -11.12 8.11
N ILE A 127 -2.46 -11.35 9.34
CA ILE A 127 -3.28 -11.91 10.42
C ILE A 127 -4.46 -10.99 10.72
N VAL A 128 -4.20 -9.70 10.97
CA VAL A 128 -5.26 -8.72 11.28
C VAL A 128 -6.25 -8.62 10.12
N ASP A 129 -5.77 -8.53 8.88
CA ASP A 129 -6.61 -8.48 7.67
C ASP A 129 -7.54 -9.69 7.60
N SER A 130 -7.03 -10.89 7.92
CA SER A 130 -7.83 -12.11 7.90
C SER A 130 -8.94 -12.13 8.96
N GLU A 131 -8.67 -11.59 10.16
CA GLU A 131 -9.62 -11.56 11.28
C GLU A 131 -10.71 -10.49 11.11
N VAL A 132 -10.40 -9.36 10.48
CA VAL A 132 -11.37 -8.27 10.28
C VAL A 132 -12.18 -8.40 8.98
N LYS A 133 -11.79 -9.33 8.10
CA LYS A 133 -12.42 -9.52 6.80
C LYS A 133 -13.86 -10.00 6.96
N ILE A 134 -14.81 -9.24 6.42
CA ILE A 134 -16.22 -9.64 6.36
C ILE A 134 -16.34 -10.90 5.47
N PRO A 135 -16.78 -12.04 6.00
CA PRO A 135 -16.94 -13.25 5.21
C PRO A 135 -17.99 -13.08 4.11
N ASN A 136 -17.80 -13.74 2.96
CA ASN A 136 -18.74 -13.68 1.84
C ASN A 136 -20.18 -14.05 2.24
N GLN A 137 -20.34 -15.01 3.15
CA GLN A 137 -21.66 -15.41 3.64
C GLN A 137 -22.35 -14.28 4.43
N MET A 138 -21.61 -13.58 5.27
CA MET A 138 -22.13 -12.43 6.02
C MET A 138 -22.48 -11.29 5.07
N LEU A 139 -21.61 -11.01 4.08
CA LEU A 139 -21.88 -10.00 3.06
C LEU A 139 -23.16 -10.35 2.27
N ARG A 140 -23.31 -11.61 1.84
CA ARG A 140 -24.54 -12.07 1.16
C ARG A 140 -25.77 -11.88 2.02
N GLY A 141 -25.73 -12.29 3.30
CA GLY A 141 -26.85 -12.10 4.22
C GLY A 141 -27.23 -10.63 4.41
N LEU A 142 -26.25 -9.73 4.49
CA LEU A 142 -26.49 -8.28 4.55
C LEU A 142 -27.14 -7.77 3.27
N LEU A 143 -26.66 -8.18 2.10
CA LEU A 143 -27.23 -7.77 0.82
C LEU A 143 -28.66 -8.31 0.66
N GLU A 144 -28.90 -9.59 0.94
CA GLU A 144 -30.23 -10.21 0.86
C GLU A 144 -31.25 -9.60 1.84
N SER A 145 -30.79 -9.13 3.01
CA SER A 145 -31.69 -8.58 4.04
C SER A 145 -32.05 -7.11 3.82
N TYR A 146 -31.17 -6.33 3.19
CA TYR A 146 -31.29 -4.87 3.14
C TYR A 146 -31.31 -4.26 1.74
N LEU A 147 -30.91 -5.02 0.72
CA LEU A 147 -30.96 -4.55 -0.66
C LEU A 147 -32.30 -4.92 -1.30
N ASP A 148 -32.83 -4.03 -2.13
CA ASP A 148 -33.98 -4.35 -2.95
C ASP A 148 -33.70 -5.59 -3.83
N ARG A 149 -34.69 -6.46 -3.96
CA ARG A 149 -34.52 -7.75 -4.62
C ARG A 149 -34.17 -7.61 -6.11
N GLU A 150 -34.71 -6.62 -6.81
CA GLU A 150 -34.40 -6.40 -8.22
C GLU A 150 -32.93 -5.97 -8.38
N ILE A 151 -32.44 -5.11 -7.49
CA ILE A 151 -31.04 -4.67 -7.48
C ILE A 151 -30.11 -5.84 -7.14
N LEU A 152 -30.49 -6.66 -6.15
CA LEU A 152 -29.74 -7.85 -5.79
C LEU A 152 -29.61 -8.84 -6.96
N GLU A 153 -30.72 -9.12 -7.64
CA GLU A 153 -30.77 -10.04 -8.78
C GLU A 153 -30.00 -9.51 -9.99
N MET A 154 -30.01 -8.20 -10.22
CA MET A 154 -29.34 -7.57 -11.36
C MET A 154 -27.82 -7.55 -11.23
N PHE A 155 -27.29 -7.30 -10.03
CA PHE A 155 -25.85 -7.06 -9.82
C PHE A 155 -25.11 -8.22 -9.15
N PHE A 156 -25.78 -9.02 -8.33
CA PHE A 156 -25.10 -9.96 -7.41
C PHE A 156 -25.48 -11.43 -7.60
N ILE A 157 -26.60 -11.73 -8.26
CA ILE A 157 -27.01 -13.11 -8.56
C ILE A 157 -26.66 -13.43 -10.02
N SER A 158 -25.76 -14.38 -10.23
CA SER A 158 -25.40 -14.79 -11.58
C SER A 158 -26.49 -15.69 -12.19
N GLU A 159 -26.63 -15.69 -13.52
CA GLU A 159 -27.53 -16.61 -14.24
C GLU A 159 -27.22 -18.10 -13.99
N ARG A 160 -26.02 -18.42 -13.51
CA ARG A 160 -25.66 -19.78 -13.10
C ARG A 160 -26.24 -20.14 -11.75
N ASP A 161 -26.25 -19.20 -10.80
CA ASP A 161 -26.81 -19.42 -9.46
C ASP A 161 -28.32 -19.70 -9.53
N LYS A 162 -29.01 -19.07 -10.49
CA LYS A 162 -30.45 -19.29 -10.76
C LYS A 162 -30.82 -20.71 -11.22
N ARG A 163 -29.85 -21.54 -11.66
CA ARG A 163 -30.10 -22.90 -12.15
C ARG A 163 -30.14 -23.96 -11.04
N THR A 164 -29.71 -23.58 -9.83
CA THR A 164 -29.55 -24.46 -8.67
C THR A 164 -30.50 -24.10 -7.52
N LEU A 165 -31.31 -23.05 -7.72
CA LEU A 165 -32.47 -22.68 -6.91
C LEU A 165 -33.72 -23.40 -7.46
#